data_AF-A0A9X2P465-F1
#
_entry.id   AF-A0A9X2P465-F1
#
_cell.length_a   1.000
_cell.length_b   1.000
_cell.length_c   1.000
_cell.angle_alpha   90.00
_cell.angle_beta   90.00
_cell.angle_gamma   90.00
#
_symmetry.space_group_name_H-M   'P 1'
#
loop_
_entity.id
_entity.type
_entity.pdbx_description
1 polymer ?
#
loop_
_entity_poly.entity_id
_entity_poly.type
_entity_poly.pdbx_seq_one_letter_code
_entity_poly.pdbx_strand_id
1 'polypeptide(L)'
;MLSEEEKELIRLRETCRFEVREKLQNEADKKIGWGKVIYFFNSKLGLWILSAVFLSGGVVAYDDYKEKKEDKKSRTELVEKLDLEISYKFNRVIYFIDELSDKKGENSQILVTASIDDVREIALGLDKSSGKKGDYLNGDFQNWSLLALMVELRRQLWKSGIKDAELDQVITHMTDLPAFFEGKNTDYANIPAIKKLIRENLILSRWENQGFVL
;
A
#
# COMPACT_ATOMS: atom_id res chain seq x y z
N MET A 1 -16.13 9.26 -92.98
CA MET A 1 -16.79 9.61 -91.70
C MET A 1 -17.37 8.32 -91.17
N LEU A 2 -17.03 7.92 -89.95
CA LEU A 2 -17.64 6.76 -89.28
C LEU A 2 -19.16 6.97 -89.21
N SER A 3 -19.94 5.92 -89.43
CA SER A 3 -21.40 5.99 -89.30
C SER A 3 -21.76 6.24 -87.82
N GLU A 4 -22.91 6.86 -87.54
CA GLU A 4 -23.28 7.17 -86.15
C GLU A 4 -23.46 5.91 -85.28
N GLU A 5 -23.80 4.77 -85.89
CA GLU A 5 -23.88 3.49 -85.20
C GLU A 5 -22.50 3.00 -84.73
N GLU A 6 -21.44 3.22 -85.52
CA GLU A 6 -20.07 2.84 -85.15
C GLU A 6 -19.55 3.71 -84.00
N LYS A 7 -19.93 5.00 -83.96
CA LYS A 7 -19.55 5.90 -82.87
C LYS A 7 -20.26 5.58 -81.56
N GLU A 8 -21.54 5.18 -81.60
CA GLU A 8 -22.26 4.75 -80.40
C GLU A 8 -21.68 3.45 -79.83
N LEU A 9 -21.33 2.49 -80.69
CA LEU A 9 -20.67 1.25 -80.26
C LEU A 9 -19.32 1.50 -79.59
N ILE A 10 -18.53 2.44 -80.10
CA ILE A 10 -17.25 2.81 -79.49
C ILE A 10 -17.47 3.45 -78.11
N ARG A 11 -18.44 4.38 -77.98
CA ARG A 11 -18.77 5.00 -76.70
C ARG A 11 -19.22 3.98 -75.66
N LEU A 12 -20.14 3.10 -76.01
CA LEU A 12 -20.63 2.03 -75.12
C LEU A 12 -19.49 1.12 -74.65
N ARG A 13 -18.55 0.79 -75.55
CA ARG A 13 -17.40 -0.04 -75.23
C ARG A 13 -16.39 0.66 -74.32
N GLU A 14 -16.17 1.96 -74.52
CA GLU A 14 -15.29 2.76 -73.67
C GLU A 14 -15.88 2.94 -72.27
N THR A 15 -17.17 3.24 -72.17
CA THR A 15 -17.89 3.32 -70.88
C THR A 15 -17.82 1.99 -70.13
N CYS A 16 -18.09 0.87 -70.80
CA CYS A 16 -18.00 -0.45 -70.21
C CYS A 16 -16.57 -0.79 -69.73
N ARG A 17 -15.54 -0.44 -70.51
CA ARG A 17 -14.13 -0.60 -70.08
C ARG A 17 -13.79 0.24 -68.85
N PHE A 18 -14.33 1.44 -68.76
CA PHE A 18 -14.11 2.33 -67.62
C PHE A 18 -14.78 1.78 -66.35
N GLU A 19 -16.05 1.39 -66.45
CA GLU A 19 -16.81 0.80 -65.34
C GLU A 19 -16.18 -0.49 -64.80
N VAL A 20 -15.66 -1.34 -65.69
CA VAL A 20 -14.97 -2.58 -65.28
C VAL A 20 -13.66 -2.26 -64.54
N ARG A 21 -12.87 -1.28 -65.01
CA ARG A 21 -11.63 -0.88 -64.34
C ARG A 21 -11.91 -0.24 -62.97
N GLU A 22 -12.94 0.59 -62.88
CA GLU A 22 -13.35 1.22 -61.63
C GLU A 22 -13.82 0.18 -60.59
N LYS A 23 -14.55 -0.86 -61.01
CA LYS A 23 -14.94 -1.97 -60.13
C LYS A 23 -13.73 -2.75 -59.62
N LEU A 24 -12.75 -3.03 -60.48
CA LEU A 24 -11.52 -3.75 -60.10
C LEU A 24 -10.63 -2.93 -59.15
N GLN A 25 -10.50 -1.62 -59.35
CA GLN A 25 -9.77 -0.74 -58.43
C GLN A 25 -10.48 -0.61 -57.07
N ASN A 26 -11.80 -0.41 -57.07
CA ASN A 26 -12.58 -0.33 -55.83
C ASN A 26 -12.58 -1.65 -55.03
N GLU A 27 -12.47 -2.80 -55.68
CA GLU A 27 -12.31 -4.10 -55.01
C GLU A 27 -10.90 -4.34 -54.46
N ALA A 28 -9.87 -3.83 -55.14
CA ALA A 28 -8.47 -3.93 -54.69
C ALA A 28 -8.19 -3.03 -53.47
N ASP A 29 -8.74 -1.83 -53.45
CA ASP A 29 -8.51 -0.86 -52.37
C ASP A 29 -9.29 -1.18 -51.09
N LYS A 30 -10.43 -1.89 -51.18
CA LYS A 30 -11.23 -2.31 -50.01
C LYS A 30 -10.59 -3.44 -49.16
N LYS A 31 -9.54 -4.12 -49.65
CA LYS A 31 -8.89 -5.26 -48.96
C LYS A 31 -7.59 -4.92 -48.22
N ILE A 32 -7.26 -3.63 -48.08
CA ILE A 32 -6.13 -3.17 -47.29
C ILE A 32 -6.62 -2.91 -45.86
N GLY A 33 -6.48 -3.88 -44.96
CA GLY A 33 -6.80 -3.63 -43.56
C GLY A 33 -6.27 -4.70 -42.61
N TRP A 34 -6.53 -5.98 -42.93
CA TRP A 34 -6.18 -7.10 -42.03
C TRP A 34 -5.46 -8.26 -42.74
N GLY A 35 -5.79 -8.53 -44.01
CA GLY A 35 -5.16 -9.61 -44.77
C GLY A 35 -3.66 -9.43 -45.00
N LYS A 36 -3.20 -8.20 -45.26
CA LYS A 36 -1.76 -7.89 -45.41
C LYS A 36 -0.99 -8.03 -44.09
N VAL A 37 -1.62 -7.72 -42.96
CA VAL A 37 -1.01 -7.85 -41.62
C VAL A 37 -0.83 -9.32 -41.28
N ILE A 38 -1.86 -10.15 -41.48
CA ILE A 38 -1.80 -11.61 -41.27
C ILE A 38 -0.76 -12.25 -42.22
N TYR A 39 -0.70 -11.82 -43.48
CA TYR A 39 0.29 -12.31 -44.44
C TYR A 39 1.72 -11.93 -44.05
N PHE A 40 1.93 -10.73 -43.50
CA PHE A 40 3.22 -10.28 -42.98
C PHE A 40 3.68 -11.14 -41.80
N PHE A 41 2.80 -11.44 -40.84
CA PHE A 41 3.10 -12.32 -39.70
C PHE A 41 3.34 -13.78 -40.09
N ASN A 42 2.83 -14.24 -41.24
CA ASN A 42 3.16 -15.56 -41.81
C ASN A 42 4.49 -15.60 -42.58
N SER A 43 5.16 -14.46 -42.77
CA SER A 43 6.48 -14.42 -43.41
C SER A 43 7.61 -14.70 -42.41
N LYS A 44 8.75 -15.19 -42.90
CA LYS A 44 9.96 -15.43 -42.07
C LYS A 44 10.40 -14.17 -41.29
N LEU A 45 10.18 -12.98 -41.86
CA LEU A 45 10.54 -11.70 -41.27
C LEU A 45 9.52 -11.26 -40.20
N GLY A 46 8.23 -11.52 -40.43
CA GLY A 46 7.18 -11.28 -39.42
C GLY A 46 7.27 -12.22 -38.23
N LEU A 47 7.58 -13.51 -38.45
CA LEU A 47 7.87 -14.48 -37.39
C LEU A 47 9.10 -14.10 -36.57
N TRP A 48 10.13 -13.54 -37.23
CA TRP A 48 11.32 -13.02 -36.54
C TRP A 48 11.00 -11.82 -35.65
N ILE A 49 10.20 -10.86 -36.13
CA ILE A 49 9.72 -9.73 -35.32
C ILE A 49 8.80 -10.20 -34.19
N LEU A 50 7.90 -11.15 -34.46
CA LEU A 50 6.99 -11.70 -33.45
C LEU A 50 7.79 -12.37 -32.32
N SER A 51 8.85 -13.11 -32.66
CA SER A 51 9.78 -13.69 -31.68
C SER A 51 10.47 -12.62 -30.84
N ALA A 52 10.91 -11.52 -31.46
CA ALA A 52 11.55 -10.40 -30.76
C ALA A 52 10.57 -9.67 -29.82
N VAL A 53 9.32 -9.46 -30.23
CA VAL A 53 8.25 -8.86 -29.43
C VAL A 53 7.79 -9.79 -28.30
N PHE A 54 7.75 -11.10 -28.55
CA PHE A 54 7.37 -12.09 -27.53
C PHE A 54 8.46 -12.26 -26.47
N LEU A 55 9.73 -12.25 -26.88
CA LEU A 55 10.86 -12.27 -25.95
C LEU A 55 10.95 -10.96 -25.16
N SER A 56 10.81 -9.80 -25.80
CA SER A 56 10.86 -8.51 -25.08
C SER A 56 9.64 -8.28 -24.19
N GLY A 57 8.43 -8.58 -24.69
CA GLY A 57 7.19 -8.49 -23.91
C GLY A 57 7.11 -9.52 -22.79
N GLY A 58 7.63 -10.74 -23.01
CA GLY A 58 7.71 -11.78 -22.00
C GLY A 58 8.65 -11.43 -20.85
N VAL A 59 9.81 -10.81 -21.14
CA VAL A 59 10.73 -10.31 -20.11
C VAL A 59 10.10 -9.18 -19.30
N VAL A 60 9.47 -8.19 -19.96
CA VAL A 60 8.80 -7.08 -19.27
C VAL A 60 7.65 -7.57 -18.39
N ALA A 61 6.82 -8.50 -18.87
CA ALA A 61 5.74 -9.07 -18.08
C ALA A 61 6.24 -9.93 -16.91
N TYR A 62 7.35 -10.65 -17.10
CA TYR A 62 7.99 -11.43 -16.04
C TYR A 62 8.63 -10.53 -14.98
N ASP A 63 9.32 -9.47 -15.38
CA ASP A 63 9.91 -8.50 -14.47
C ASP A 63 8.83 -7.75 -13.68
N ASP A 64 7.74 -7.32 -14.33
CA ASP A 64 6.58 -6.72 -13.64
C ASP A 64 5.91 -7.69 -12.65
N TYR A 65 5.81 -8.98 -13.00
CA TYR A 65 5.30 -10.00 -12.07
C TYR A 65 6.24 -10.22 -10.87
N LYS A 66 7.56 -10.25 -11.12
CA LYS A 66 8.57 -10.45 -10.09
C LYS A 66 8.65 -9.25 -9.16
N GLU A 67 8.64 -8.04 -9.70
CA GLU A 67 8.60 -6.77 -8.96
C GLU A 67 7.37 -6.71 -8.06
N LYS A 68 6.18 -7.03 -8.60
CA LYS A 68 4.94 -7.11 -7.79
C LYS A 68 5.01 -8.14 -6.67
N LYS A 69 5.74 -9.24 -6.85
CA LYS A 69 5.89 -10.27 -5.82
C LYS A 69 6.90 -9.85 -4.74
N GLU A 70 7.99 -9.21 -5.13
CA GLU A 70 8.99 -8.65 -4.21
C GLU A 70 8.41 -7.49 -3.41
N ASP A 71 7.63 -6.60 -4.03
CA ASP A 71 6.91 -5.51 -3.38
C ASP A 71 5.89 -6.00 -2.36
N LYS A 72 5.19 -7.10 -2.66
CA LYS A 72 4.27 -7.72 -1.69
C LYS A 72 5.04 -8.29 -0.50
N LYS A 73 6.18 -8.94 -0.74
CA LYS A 73 6.99 -9.53 0.33
C LYS A 73 7.60 -8.47 1.23
N SER A 74 8.26 -7.45 0.66
CA SER A 74 8.88 -6.36 1.42
C SER A 74 7.86 -5.58 2.25
N ARG A 75 6.66 -5.41 1.73
CA ARG A 75 5.52 -4.81 2.42
C ARG A 75 5.01 -5.65 3.58
N THR A 76 4.86 -6.96 3.42
CA THR A 76 4.48 -7.84 4.52
C THR A 76 5.52 -7.79 5.62
N GLU A 77 6.81 -7.87 5.27
CA GLU A 77 7.92 -7.72 6.23
C GLU A 77 7.88 -6.37 6.96
N LEU A 78 7.55 -5.28 6.25
CA LEU A 78 7.40 -3.95 6.86
C LEU A 78 6.23 -3.89 7.83
N VAL A 79 5.09 -4.47 7.48
CA VAL A 79 3.91 -4.55 8.36
C VAL A 79 4.23 -5.32 9.63
N GLU A 80 4.89 -6.48 9.50
CA GLU A 80 5.32 -7.30 10.65
C GLU A 80 6.31 -6.53 11.55
N LYS A 81 7.28 -5.83 10.96
CA LYS A 81 8.22 -4.98 11.72
C LYS A 81 7.51 -3.85 12.47
N LEU A 82 6.52 -3.21 11.86
CA LEU A 82 5.72 -2.17 12.50
C LEU A 82 4.89 -2.73 13.65
N ASP A 83 4.22 -3.86 13.46
CA ASP A 83 3.44 -4.51 14.52
C ASP A 83 4.31 -4.92 15.71
N LEU A 84 5.50 -5.47 15.47
CA LEU A 84 6.46 -5.82 16.53
C LEU A 84 6.93 -4.57 17.30
N GLU A 85 7.27 -3.50 16.57
CA GLU A 85 7.74 -2.25 17.17
C GLU A 85 6.64 -1.58 18.01
N ILE A 86 5.40 -1.56 17.51
CA ILE A 86 4.23 -1.05 18.23
C ILE A 86 4.01 -1.88 19.51
N SER A 87 4.01 -3.20 19.38
CA SER A 87 3.84 -4.11 20.52
C SER A 87 4.92 -3.91 21.57
N TYR A 88 6.17 -3.76 21.15
CA TYR A 88 7.30 -3.51 22.05
C TYR A 88 7.14 -2.19 22.82
N LYS A 89 6.83 -1.10 22.11
CA LYS A 89 6.64 0.21 22.73
C LYS A 89 5.46 0.20 23.71
N PHE A 90 4.35 -0.48 23.38
CA PHE A 90 3.24 -0.64 24.32
C PHE A 90 3.61 -1.42 25.57
N ASN A 91 4.32 -2.55 25.44
CA ASN A 91 4.74 -3.33 26.60
C ASN A 91 5.64 -2.52 27.53
N ARG A 92 6.47 -1.65 26.97
CA ARG A 92 7.27 -0.73 27.76
C ARG A 92 6.44 0.32 28.49
N VAL A 93 5.44 0.91 27.84
CA VAL A 93 4.49 1.84 28.49
C VAL A 93 3.84 1.13 29.68
N ILE A 94 3.36 -0.11 29.49
CA ILE A 94 2.73 -0.90 30.55
C ILE A 94 3.71 -1.23 31.68
N TYR A 95 4.94 -1.65 31.36
CA TYR A 95 5.98 -1.92 32.35
C TYR A 95 6.29 -0.67 33.19
N PHE A 96 6.41 0.49 32.55
CA PHE A 96 6.65 1.75 33.26
C PHE A 96 5.48 2.11 34.19
N ILE A 97 4.24 1.89 33.75
CA ILE A 97 3.04 2.07 34.58
C ILE A 97 3.08 1.12 35.79
N ASP A 98 3.53 -0.13 35.62
CA ASP A 98 3.67 -1.10 36.70
C ASP A 98 4.77 -0.70 37.70
N GLU A 99 5.93 -0.25 37.22
CA GLU A 99 7.02 0.24 38.06
C GLU A 99 6.58 1.44 38.93
N LEU A 100 5.74 2.32 38.40
CA LEU A 100 5.16 3.44 39.14
C LEU A 100 4.12 2.99 40.18
N SER A 101 3.38 1.92 39.89
CA SER A 101 2.44 1.33 40.83
C SER A 101 3.17 0.71 42.03
N ASP A 102 4.27 0.01 41.80
CA ASP A 102 5.05 -0.67 42.84
C ASP A 102 5.80 0.33 43.74
N LYS A 103 6.37 1.40 43.16
CA LYS A 103 7.03 2.48 43.91
C LYS A 103 6.09 3.27 44.84
N LYS A 104 4.78 3.22 44.62
CA LYS A 104 3.77 3.84 45.49
C LYS A 104 3.52 3.01 46.77
N GLY A 105 3.96 1.76 46.82
CA GLY A 105 3.75 0.81 47.93
C GLY A 105 4.83 0.80 49.02
N GLU A 106 6.05 1.28 48.73
CA GLU A 106 7.16 1.37 49.71
C GLU A 106 7.47 2.84 50.05
N ASN A 107 7.57 3.16 51.34
CA ASN A 107 7.70 4.52 51.87
C ASN A 107 8.85 5.37 51.25
N SER A 108 8.48 6.58 50.81
CA SER A 108 9.19 7.86 50.96
C SER A 108 10.72 7.95 50.74
N GLN A 109 11.12 8.87 49.84
CA GLN A 109 12.44 9.54 49.76
C GLN A 109 13.54 8.95 48.87
N ILE A 110 13.22 8.40 47.70
CA ILE A 110 14.21 8.32 46.62
C ILE A 110 13.63 8.97 45.38
N LEU A 111 14.27 10.07 44.98
CA LEU A 111 14.09 10.84 43.77
C LEU A 111 13.88 9.93 42.56
N VAL A 112 12.62 9.72 42.19
CA VAL A 112 12.24 9.61 40.80
C VAL A 112 11.19 10.67 40.59
N THR A 113 11.66 11.88 40.29
CA THR A 113 10.89 12.86 39.51
C THR A 113 10.66 12.27 38.12
N ALA A 114 9.97 11.13 38.04
CA ALA A 114 9.17 10.81 36.89
C ALA A 114 7.90 11.61 37.15
N SER A 115 7.85 12.82 36.62
CA SER A 115 6.64 13.62 36.67
C SER A 115 5.50 12.77 36.09
N ILE A 116 4.28 12.95 36.58
CA ILE A 116 3.09 12.42 35.88
C ILE A 116 3.09 12.90 34.41
N ASP A 117 3.75 14.02 34.13
CA ASP A 117 4.06 14.49 32.78
C ASP A 117 5.00 13.59 31.98
N ASP A 118 5.94 12.85 32.59
CA ASP A 118 6.79 11.88 31.90
C ASP A 118 6.00 10.62 31.56
N VAL A 119 5.09 10.19 32.44
CA VAL A 119 4.13 9.10 32.16
C VAL A 119 3.18 9.51 31.05
N ARG A 120 2.74 10.76 31.05
CA ARG A 120 1.94 11.37 29.99
C ARG A 120 2.76 11.44 28.70
N GLU A 121 3.96 11.98 28.70
CA GLU A 121 4.79 12.06 27.49
C GLU A 121 5.11 10.68 26.91
N ILE A 122 5.35 9.67 27.75
CA ILE A 122 5.64 8.29 27.31
C ILE A 122 4.36 7.56 26.86
N ALA A 123 3.26 7.62 27.63
CA ALA A 123 1.99 6.97 27.29
C ALA A 123 1.28 7.64 26.10
N LEU A 124 1.46 8.95 25.93
CA LEU A 124 0.98 9.72 24.78
C LEU A 124 1.95 9.63 23.57
N GLY A 125 3.13 9.02 23.73
CA GLY A 125 4.16 8.96 22.69
C GLY A 125 4.70 10.34 22.27
N LEU A 126 4.59 11.33 23.14
CA LEU A 126 5.05 12.71 22.97
C LEU A 126 6.48 12.93 23.49
N ASP A 127 7.07 11.94 24.17
CA ASP A 127 8.43 12.04 24.71
C ASP A 127 9.46 12.21 23.58
N LYS A 128 10.16 13.34 23.63
CA LYS A 128 11.29 13.70 22.74
C LYS A 128 12.53 12.82 22.96
N SER A 129 12.50 11.92 23.95
CA SER A 129 13.59 10.98 24.22
C SER A 129 13.66 9.81 23.24
N SER A 130 12.69 9.68 22.30
CA SER A 130 12.65 8.67 21.23
C SER A 130 13.99 8.63 20.49
N GLY A 131 14.87 7.72 20.88
CA GLY A 131 16.21 7.68 20.33
C GLY A 131 17.29 7.03 21.18
N LYS A 132 17.04 6.68 22.45
CA LYS A 132 18.05 5.99 23.25
C LYS A 132 18.10 4.51 22.89
N LYS A 133 19.30 3.91 22.98
CA LYS A 133 19.46 2.46 22.79
C LYS A 133 18.60 1.73 23.83
N GLY A 134 17.68 0.88 23.36
CA GLY A 134 16.68 0.21 24.19
C GLY A 134 15.26 0.79 24.07
N ASP A 135 15.05 1.84 23.25
CA ASP A 135 13.72 2.41 23.01
C ASP A 135 13.03 1.85 21.75
N TYR A 136 13.74 1.02 20.99
CA TYR A 136 13.31 0.50 19.71
C TYR A 136 13.86 -0.91 19.46
N LEU A 137 13.13 -1.74 18.71
CA LEU A 137 13.63 -3.03 18.21
C LEU A 137 14.37 -2.85 16.90
N ASN A 138 13.82 -2.01 16.01
CA ASN A 138 14.38 -1.74 14.69
C ASN A 138 14.92 -0.32 14.60
N GLY A 139 16.18 -0.18 14.16
CA GLY A 139 16.86 1.11 14.03
C GLY A 139 16.14 2.09 13.10
N ASP A 140 15.39 1.57 12.13
CA ASP A 140 14.57 2.36 11.19
C ASP A 140 13.49 3.20 11.91
N PHE A 141 13.07 2.77 13.11
CA PHE A 141 11.99 3.38 13.89
C PHE A 141 12.46 4.08 15.17
N GLN A 142 13.77 4.30 15.30
CA GLN A 142 14.38 4.88 16.50
C GLN A 142 13.72 6.20 16.95
N ASN A 143 13.35 7.06 16.00
CA ASN A 143 12.77 8.38 16.27
C ASN A 143 11.25 8.43 16.02
N TRP A 144 10.60 7.28 15.90
CA TRP A 144 9.18 7.21 15.56
C TRP A 144 8.35 7.08 16.84
N SER A 145 7.36 7.97 16.97
CA SER A 145 6.35 7.86 18.03
C SER A 145 5.41 6.69 17.76
N LEU A 146 4.73 6.23 18.82
CA LEU A 146 3.74 5.16 18.74
C LEU A 146 2.63 5.50 17.73
N LEU A 147 2.14 6.75 17.74
CA LEU A 147 1.17 7.24 16.78
C LEU A 147 1.72 7.23 15.35
N ALA A 148 2.97 7.65 15.14
CA ALA A 148 3.60 7.63 13.82
C ALA A 148 3.69 6.20 13.25
N LEU A 149 4.04 5.23 14.10
CA LEU A 149 4.08 3.82 13.72
C LEU A 149 2.69 3.28 13.35
N MET A 150 1.66 3.60 14.13
CA MET A 150 0.28 3.19 13.82
C MET A 150 -0.24 3.82 12.52
N VAL A 151 0.04 5.11 12.30
CA VAL A 151 -0.35 5.82 11.07
C VAL A 151 0.37 5.22 9.86
N GLU A 152 1.64 4.86 10.00
CA GLU A 152 2.38 4.17 8.94
C GLU A 152 1.85 2.76 8.69
N LEU A 153 1.55 2.00 9.74
CA LEU A 153 0.92 0.69 9.63
C LEU A 153 -0.39 0.80 8.84
N ARG A 154 -1.24 1.77 9.20
CA ARG A 154 -2.48 2.05 8.47
C ARG A 154 -2.20 2.36 7.00
N ARG A 155 -1.21 3.22 6.71
CA ARG A 155 -0.82 3.57 5.35
C ARG A 155 -0.40 2.33 4.55
N GLN A 156 0.34 1.42 5.18
CA GLN A 156 0.74 0.16 4.55
C GLN A 156 -0.46 -0.76 4.32
N LEU A 157 -1.37 -0.91 5.29
CA LEU A 157 -2.59 -1.72 5.12
C LEU A 157 -3.50 -1.20 4.01
N TRP A 158 -3.72 0.12 3.94
CA TRP A 158 -4.56 0.74 2.89
C TRP A 158 -4.02 0.50 1.49
N LYS A 159 -2.70 0.64 1.30
CA LYS A 159 -2.05 0.33 0.02
C LYS A 159 -2.20 -1.16 -0.36
N SER A 160 -2.48 -2.05 0.60
CA SER A 160 -2.75 -3.48 0.36
C SER A 160 -4.23 -3.76 0.12
N GLY A 161 -5.08 -2.73 0.17
CA GLY A 161 -6.54 -2.88 0.12
C GLY A 161 -7.18 -3.37 1.42
N ILE A 162 -6.42 -3.43 2.52
CA ILE A 162 -6.93 -3.88 3.82
C ILE A 162 -7.39 -2.63 4.60
N LYS A 163 -8.65 -2.65 5.05
CA LYS A 163 -9.20 -1.64 5.96
C LYS A 163 -9.31 -2.25 7.35
N ASP A 164 -8.69 -1.58 8.31
CA ASP A 164 -8.63 -2.01 9.70
C ASP A 164 -9.35 -0.97 10.57
N ALA A 165 -10.63 -1.23 10.85
CA ALA A 165 -11.48 -0.32 11.59
C ALA A 165 -11.04 -0.18 13.06
N GLU A 166 -10.47 -1.23 13.64
CA GLU A 166 -9.97 -1.21 15.01
C GLU A 166 -8.73 -0.32 15.12
N LEU A 167 -7.80 -0.42 14.17
CA LEU A 167 -6.64 0.48 14.09
C LEU A 167 -7.07 1.93 13.90
N ASP A 168 -8.08 2.20 13.08
CA ASP A 168 -8.59 3.56 12.88
C ASP A 168 -9.19 4.15 14.18
N GLN A 169 -9.91 3.33 14.96
CA GLN A 169 -10.42 3.74 16.27
C GLN A 169 -9.29 4.02 17.25
N VAL A 170 -8.30 3.13 17.34
CA VAL A 170 -7.13 3.31 18.21
C VAL A 170 -6.36 4.57 17.82
N ILE A 171 -6.12 4.82 16.53
CA ILE A 171 -5.46 6.05 16.07
C ILE A 171 -6.26 7.28 16.47
N THR A 172 -7.58 7.23 16.38
CA THR A 172 -8.46 8.34 16.78
C THR A 172 -8.34 8.60 18.28
N HIS A 173 -8.41 7.56 19.11
CA HIS A 173 -8.20 7.67 20.55
C HIS A 173 -6.80 8.18 20.90
N MET A 174 -5.76 7.73 20.20
CA MET A 174 -4.37 8.14 20.39
C MET A 174 -4.10 9.58 19.95
N THR A 175 -4.86 10.10 18.99
CA THR A 175 -4.71 11.49 18.51
C THR A 175 -5.26 12.48 19.52
N ASP A 176 -6.34 12.13 20.23
CA ASP A 176 -6.97 12.97 21.26
C ASP A 176 -7.10 12.22 22.59
N LEU A 177 -5.94 11.82 23.12
CA LEU A 177 -5.86 11.09 24.38
C LEU A 177 -6.39 11.88 25.59
N PRO A 178 -6.19 13.21 25.72
CA PRO A 178 -6.80 13.98 26.80
C PRO A 178 -8.33 13.85 26.81
N ALA A 179 -8.98 14.07 25.67
CA ALA A 179 -10.44 13.92 25.57
C ALA A 179 -10.89 12.47 25.80
N PHE A 180 -10.11 11.48 25.37
CA PHE A 180 -10.38 10.07 25.63
C PHE A 180 -10.41 9.75 27.14
N PHE A 181 -9.40 10.19 27.90
CA PHE A 181 -9.33 9.93 29.35
C PHE A 181 -10.35 10.75 30.15
N GLU A 182 -10.59 12.00 29.76
CA GLU A 182 -11.62 12.88 30.34
C GLU A 182 -13.03 12.31 30.13
N GLY A 183 -13.34 11.84 28.91
CA GLY A 183 -14.62 11.22 28.57
C GLY A 183 -14.91 9.92 29.33
N LYS A 184 -13.88 9.30 29.92
CA LYS A 184 -13.99 8.09 30.75
C LYS A 184 -14.00 8.39 32.26
N ASN A 185 -13.94 9.66 32.67
CA ASN A 185 -13.84 10.10 34.09
C ASN A 185 -12.74 9.35 34.86
N THR A 186 -11.58 9.20 34.22
CA THR A 186 -10.49 8.40 34.80
C THR A 186 -9.78 9.20 35.89
N ASP A 187 -9.75 8.67 37.11
CA ASP A 187 -8.87 9.20 38.15
C ASP A 187 -7.42 8.83 37.81
N TYR A 188 -6.62 9.83 37.43
CA TYR A 188 -5.20 9.66 37.11
C TYR A 188 -4.38 9.12 38.30
N ALA A 189 -4.91 9.14 39.53
CA ALA A 189 -4.29 8.54 40.70
C ALA A 189 -4.51 7.02 40.79
N ASN A 190 -5.45 6.46 40.03
CA ASN A 190 -5.79 5.04 39.99
C ASN A 190 -5.07 4.33 38.83
N ILE A 191 -3.78 4.05 39.06
CA ILE A 191 -2.88 3.39 38.09
C ILE A 191 -3.47 2.08 37.51
N PRO A 192 -4.08 1.17 38.31
CA PRO A 192 -4.75 -0.02 37.78
C PRO A 192 -5.88 0.27 36.79
N ALA A 193 -6.68 1.33 37.02
CA ALA A 193 -7.76 1.72 36.11
C ALA A 193 -7.22 2.25 34.77
N ILE A 194 -6.14 3.02 34.80
CA ILE A 194 -5.46 3.53 33.59
C ILE A 194 -4.90 2.36 32.78
N LYS A 195 -4.22 1.41 33.44
CA LYS A 195 -3.68 0.21 32.79
C LYS A 195 -4.76 -0.59 32.09
N LYS A 196 -5.91 -0.76 32.74
CA LYS A 196 -7.08 -1.45 32.18
C LYS A 196 -7.61 -0.73 30.93
N LEU A 197 -7.77 0.59 30.99
CA LEU A 197 -8.26 1.39 29.86
C LEU A 197 -7.33 1.33 28.64
N ILE A 198 -6.00 1.40 28.87
CA ILE A 198 -5.01 1.28 27.79
C ILE A 198 -5.11 -0.10 27.13
N ARG A 199 -5.13 -1.19 27.90
CA ARG A 199 -5.25 -2.54 27.34
C ARG A 199 -6.55 -2.73 26.55
N GLU A 200 -7.68 -2.28 27.09
CA GLU A 200 -8.99 -2.53 26.48
C GLU A 200 -9.29 -1.65 25.26
N ASN A 201 -8.69 -0.45 25.13
CA ASN A 201 -9.10 0.54 24.14
C ASN A 201 -7.98 1.03 23.22
N LEU A 202 -6.71 0.82 23.58
CA LEU A 202 -5.56 1.31 22.82
C LEU A 202 -4.67 0.18 22.29
N ILE A 203 -4.73 -1.02 22.89
CA ILE A 203 -3.95 -2.18 22.45
C ILE A 203 -4.86 -3.11 21.65
N LEU A 204 -4.47 -3.41 20.40
CA LEU A 204 -5.15 -4.40 19.57
C LEU A 204 -4.72 -5.81 19.97
N SER A 205 -5.61 -6.80 19.80
CA SER A 205 -5.32 -8.20 20.11
C SER A 205 -4.13 -8.78 19.34
N ARG A 206 -3.84 -8.23 18.15
CA ARG A 206 -2.65 -8.61 17.37
C ARG A 206 -1.33 -8.21 18.04
N TRP A 207 -1.34 -7.23 18.93
CA TRP A 207 -0.17 -6.75 19.66
C TRP A 207 -0.02 -7.40 21.04
N GLU A 208 -1.13 -7.81 21.65
CA GLU A 208 -1.11 -8.56 22.92
C GLU A 208 -0.46 -9.94 22.77
N ASN A 209 -0.75 -10.64 21.68
CA ASN A 209 -0.31 -12.02 21.45
C ASN A 209 1.14 -12.13 20.95
N GLN A 210 1.82 -11.02 20.67
CA GLN A 210 3.20 -11.02 20.17
C GLN A 210 4.26 -11.24 21.26
N GLY A 211 3.84 -11.54 22.49
CA GLY A 211 4.67 -12.32 23.41
C GLY A 211 5.81 -11.59 24.11
N PHE A 212 5.76 -10.26 24.24
CA PHE A 212 6.60 -9.58 25.22
C PHE A 212 5.96 -9.73 26.62
N VAL A 213 5.93 -10.97 27.10
CA VAL A 213 5.82 -11.24 28.54
C VAL A 213 7.19 -10.88 29.11
N LEU A 214 7.29 -9.69 29.72
CA LEU A 214 8.40 -9.38 30.62
C LEU A 214 8.17 -10.10 31.95
#